data_AF-A0A1Z9F290-F1
#
_entry.id   AF-A0A1Z9F290-F1
#
_cell.length_a   1.000
_cell.length_b   1.000
_cell.length_c   1.000
_cell.angle_alpha   90.00
_cell.angle_beta   90.00
_cell.angle_gamma   90.00
#
_symmetry.space_group_name_H-M   'P 1'
#
loop_
_entity.id
_entity.type
_entity.pdbx_description
1 polymer ?
#
loop_
_entity_poly.entity_id
_entity_poly.type
_entity_poly.pdbx_seq_one_letter_code
_entity_poly.pdbx_strand_id
1 'polypeptide(L)'
;MDKSYKQARSEQYNQRSKDRLSRIVKKKIETTMIGALSSVEEKFKFLWDGDTKEHKAMQELYQNMRSEILDKGNRQVRNVDTELSHYTITWNQYNYTLPVIMKTLPEGGQE
;
A
#
# COMPACT_ATOMS: atom_id res chain seq x y z
N MET A 1 -19.08 32.27 7.23
CA MET A 1 -17.98 31.63 7.98
C MET A 1 -18.04 30.10 7.96
N ASP A 2 -19.22 29.47 8.13
CA ASP A 2 -19.32 28.02 8.40
C ASP A 2 -19.15 27.06 7.17
N LYS A 3 -19.57 27.47 5.97
CA LYS A 3 -19.42 26.62 4.75
C LYS A 3 -17.97 26.43 4.30
N SER A 4 -17.15 27.48 4.39
CA SER A 4 -15.73 27.45 4.00
C SER A 4 -14.91 26.50 4.89
N TYR A 5 -15.23 26.43 6.18
CA TYR A 5 -14.53 25.56 7.13
C TYR A 5 -14.88 24.09 6.90
N LYS A 6 -16.14 23.79 6.56
CA LYS A 6 -16.59 22.43 6.21
C LYS A 6 -15.95 21.93 4.92
N GLN A 7 -15.85 22.78 3.90
CA GLN A 7 -15.15 22.45 2.64
C GLN A 7 -13.65 22.22 2.85
N ALA A 8 -12.96 23.12 3.56
CA ALA A 8 -11.53 22.94 3.84
C ALA A 8 -11.24 21.63 4.59
N ARG A 9 -12.13 21.25 5.52
CA ARG A 9 -12.02 19.98 6.25
C ARG A 9 -12.24 18.76 5.36
N SER A 10 -13.21 18.80 4.43
CA SER A 10 -13.43 17.68 3.50
C SER A 10 -12.29 17.54 2.50
N GLU A 11 -11.74 18.65 2.01
CA GLU A 11 -10.58 18.68 1.11
C GLU A 11 -9.37 17.99 1.77
N GLN A 12 -9.06 18.38 3.01
CA GLN A 12 -7.97 17.77 3.78
C GLN A 12 -8.21 16.28 4.05
N TYR A 13 -9.46 15.88 4.29
CA TYR A 13 -9.81 14.47 4.50
C TYR A 13 -9.60 13.63 3.23
N ASN A 14 -10.01 14.15 2.08
CA ASN A 14 -9.84 13.49 0.78
C ASN A 14 -8.35 13.37 0.44
N GLN A 15 -7.57 14.43 0.66
CA GLN A 15 -6.12 14.40 0.43
C GLN A 15 -5.44 13.35 1.31
N ARG A 16 -5.75 13.31 2.61
CA ARG A 16 -5.20 12.28 3.53
C ARG A 16 -5.61 10.86 3.12
N SER A 17 -6.83 10.69 2.64
CA SER A 17 -7.34 9.38 2.17
C SER A 17 -6.56 8.91 0.94
N LYS A 18 -6.31 9.82 -0.02
CA LYS A 18 -5.50 9.57 -1.21
C LYS A 18 -4.05 9.27 -0.88
N ASP A 19 -3.41 10.05 -0.02
CA ASP A 19 -2.02 9.84 0.40
C ASP A 19 -1.85 8.47 1.09
N ARG A 20 -2.83 8.11 1.91
CA ARG A 20 -2.85 6.80 2.56
C ARG A 20 -2.97 5.67 1.54
N LEU A 21 -3.89 5.76 0.59
CA LEU A 21 -4.07 4.74 -0.43
C LEU A 21 -2.83 4.60 -1.31
N SER A 22 -2.28 5.72 -1.81
CA SER A 22 -1.03 5.74 -2.59
C SER A 22 0.09 5.02 -1.84
N ARG A 23 0.33 5.36 -0.56
CA ARG A 23 1.36 4.71 0.24
C ARG A 23 1.16 3.20 0.39
N ILE A 24 -0.09 2.74 0.56
CA ILE A 24 -0.38 1.31 0.70
C ILE A 24 -0.14 0.58 -0.62
N VAL A 25 -0.60 1.14 -1.74
CA VAL A 25 -0.45 0.51 -3.07
C VAL A 25 1.02 0.44 -3.45
N LYS A 26 1.78 1.52 -3.25
CA LYS A 26 3.25 1.53 -3.46
C LYS A 26 3.95 0.39 -2.74
N LYS A 27 3.72 0.28 -1.43
CA LYS A 27 4.32 -0.79 -0.62
C LYS A 27 3.94 -2.18 -1.10
N LYS A 28 2.69 -2.39 -1.53
CA LYS A 28 2.24 -3.69 -2.05
C LYS A 28 2.96 -4.04 -3.34
N ILE A 29 3.08 -3.10 -4.28
CA ILE A 29 3.80 -3.31 -5.54
C ILE A 29 5.28 -3.60 -5.27
N GLU A 30 5.93 -2.79 -4.42
CA GLU A 30 7.33 -3.00 -4.02
C GLU A 30 7.53 -4.37 -3.36
N THR A 31 6.68 -4.75 -2.41
CA THR A 31 6.82 -6.03 -1.70
C THR A 31 6.63 -7.21 -2.64
N THR A 32 5.65 -7.16 -3.55
CA THR A 32 5.43 -8.21 -4.55
C THR A 32 6.59 -8.31 -5.53
N MET A 33 7.14 -7.18 -5.98
CA MET A 33 8.29 -7.15 -6.87
C MET A 33 9.54 -7.75 -6.24
N ILE A 34 9.87 -7.34 -5.02
CA ILE A 34 11.03 -7.88 -4.27
C ILE A 34 10.80 -9.35 -3.93
N GLY A 35 9.58 -9.74 -3.54
CA GLY A 35 9.24 -11.13 -3.27
C GLY A 35 9.37 -12.03 -4.51
N ALA A 36 8.99 -11.53 -5.69
CA ALA A 36 9.17 -12.24 -6.95
C ALA A 36 10.66 -12.45 -7.27
N LEU A 37 11.49 -11.42 -7.12
CA LEU A 37 12.94 -11.53 -7.30
C LEU A 37 13.56 -12.50 -6.30
N SER A 38 13.19 -12.42 -5.02
CA SER A 38 13.66 -13.35 -3.98
C SER A 38 13.30 -14.79 -4.31
N SER A 39 12.10 -15.04 -4.83
CA SER A 39 11.65 -16.38 -5.24
C SER A 39 12.45 -16.93 -6.43
N VAL A 40 12.85 -16.05 -7.35
CA VAL A 40 13.72 -16.42 -8.47
C VAL A 40 15.12 -16.73 -7.97
N GLU A 41 15.69 -15.89 -7.10
CA GLU A 41 17.01 -16.15 -6.50
C GLU A 41 17.01 -17.49 -5.77
N GLU A 42 16.07 -17.74 -4.88
CA GLU A 42 16.03 -18.98 -4.10
C GLU A 42 15.98 -20.23 -5.00
N LYS A 43 15.20 -20.21 -6.08
CA LYS A 43 15.01 -21.37 -6.95
C LYS A 43 16.09 -21.53 -8.00
N PHE A 44 16.66 -20.44 -8.50
CA PHE A 44 17.58 -20.47 -9.65
C PHE A 44 19.02 -20.12 -9.29
N LYS A 45 19.32 -19.73 -8.04
CA LYS A 45 20.68 -19.37 -7.59
C LYS A 45 21.72 -20.42 -7.95
N PHE A 46 21.37 -21.71 -7.89
CA PHE A 46 22.26 -22.81 -8.25
C PHE A 46 22.86 -22.68 -9.67
N LEU A 47 22.20 -21.97 -10.60
CA LEU A 47 22.68 -21.75 -11.97
C LEU A 47 23.86 -20.78 -12.05
N TRP A 48 24.09 -19.97 -11.02
CA TRP A 48 25.17 -18.98 -10.97
C TRP A 48 25.96 -19.03 -9.65
N ASP A 49 25.83 -20.11 -8.88
CA ASP A 49 26.51 -20.34 -7.59
C ASP A 49 27.89 -21.00 -7.77
N GLY A 50 28.70 -20.49 -8.72
CA GLY A 50 30.01 -21.07 -9.07
C GLY A 50 30.93 -20.09 -9.79
N ASP A 51 32.21 -20.47 -9.98
CA ASP A 51 33.26 -19.59 -10.53
C ASP A 51 33.59 -19.89 -12.01
N THR A 52 32.80 -20.74 -12.70
CA THR A 52 33.02 -20.95 -14.14
C THR A 52 32.56 -19.74 -14.97
N LYS A 53 33.06 -19.66 -16.20
CA LYS A 53 32.66 -18.60 -17.14
C LYS A 53 31.16 -18.62 -17.43
N GLU A 54 30.52 -19.80 -17.48
CA GLU A 54 29.07 -19.88 -17.68
C GLU A 54 28.29 -19.32 -16.49
N HIS A 55 28.73 -19.60 -15.26
CA HIS A 55 28.08 -19.07 -14.05
C HIS A 55 28.16 -17.54 -13.99
N LYS A 56 29.30 -16.95 -14.38
CA LYS A 56 29.47 -15.49 -14.48
C LYS A 56 28.56 -14.86 -15.53
N ALA A 57 28.45 -15.47 -16.72
CA ALA A 57 27.54 -15.01 -17.76
C ALA A 57 26.07 -15.09 -17.31
N MET A 58 25.70 -16.17 -16.60
CA MET A 58 24.36 -16.34 -16.05
C MET A 58 24.05 -15.32 -14.95
N GLN A 59 25.03 -15.03 -14.09
CA GLN A 59 24.92 -14.00 -13.06
C GLN A 59 24.66 -12.62 -13.68
N GLU A 60 25.37 -12.27 -14.75
CA GLU A 60 25.17 -11.02 -15.47
C GLU A 60 23.77 -10.92 -16.08
N LEU A 61 23.29 -11.99 -16.72
CA LEU A 61 21.91 -12.06 -17.24
C LEU A 61 20.87 -11.88 -16.13
N TYR A 62 21.08 -12.51 -14.97
CA TYR A 62 20.21 -12.35 -13.81
C TYR A 62 20.21 -10.89 -13.31
N GLN A 63 21.37 -10.24 -13.21
CA GLN A 63 21.45 -8.83 -12.78
C GLN A 63 20.77 -7.87 -13.77
N ASN A 64 20.88 -8.14 -15.07
CA ASN A 64 20.19 -7.36 -16.10
C ASN A 64 18.67 -7.52 -15.98
N MET A 65 18.18 -8.76 -15.86
CA MET A 65 16.76 -9.05 -15.63
C MET A 65 16.24 -8.41 -14.34
N ARG A 66 17.00 -8.49 -13.24
CA ARG A 66 16.67 -7.86 -11.97
C ARG A 66 16.50 -6.35 -12.11
N SER A 67 17.43 -5.69 -12.80
CA SER A 67 17.37 -4.25 -13.08
C SER A 67 16.13 -3.89 -13.90
N GLU A 68 15.84 -4.67 -14.95
CA GLU A 68 14.67 -4.43 -15.79
C GLU A 68 13.34 -4.59 -15.02
N ILE A 69 13.23 -5.60 -14.15
CA ILE A 69 12.07 -5.81 -13.28
C ILE A 69 11.89 -4.63 -12.33
N LEU A 70 12.97 -4.17 -11.68
CA LEU A 70 12.94 -3.02 -10.77
C LEU A 70 12.51 -1.73 -11.48
N ASP A 71 13.04 -1.47 -12.67
CA ASP A 71 12.69 -0.29 -13.47
C ASP A 71 11.23 -0.31 -13.93
N LYS A 72 10.73 -1.48 -14.34
CA LYS A 72 9.30 -1.65 -14.68
C LYS A 72 8.42 -1.43 -13.46
N GLY A 73 8.76 -2.00 -12.30
CA GLY A 73 8.00 -1.81 -11.07
C GLY A 73 7.97 -0.35 -10.61
N ASN A 74 9.11 0.33 -10.65
CA ASN A 74 9.21 1.76 -10.32
C ASN A 74 8.36 2.64 -11.25
N ARG A 75 8.28 2.28 -12.54
CA ARG A 75 7.40 2.96 -13.50
C ARG A 75 5.92 2.77 -13.17
N GLN A 76 5.52 1.55 -12.81
CA GLN A 76 4.14 1.27 -12.42
C GLN A 76 3.74 2.02 -11.14
N VAL A 77 4.66 2.13 -10.18
CA VAL A 77 4.47 2.96 -8.97
C VAL A 77 4.17 4.42 -9.33
N ARG A 78 4.91 5.01 -10.28
CA ARG A 78 4.65 6.39 -10.75
C ARG A 78 3.32 6.52 -11.47
N ASN A 79 2.97 5.56 -12.32
CA ASN A 79 1.70 5.56 -13.05
C ASN A 79 0.50 5.53 -12.09
N VAL A 80 0.57 4.71 -11.04
CA VAL A 80 -0.46 4.64 -10.00
C VAL A 80 -0.66 5.99 -9.32
N ASP A 81 0.41 6.74 -9.02
CA ASP A 81 0.28 8.08 -8.45
C ASP A 81 -0.44 9.05 -9.39
N THR A 82 -0.11 8.98 -10.68
CA THR A 82 -0.80 9.78 -11.71
C THR A 82 -2.27 9.40 -11.81
N GLU A 83 -2.60 8.10 -11.83
CA GLU A 83 -3.99 7.64 -11.88
C GLU A 83 -4.77 8.07 -10.64
N LEU A 84 -4.23 7.85 -9.43
CA LEU A 84 -4.84 8.31 -8.18
C LEU A 84 -5.01 9.83 -8.14
N SER A 85 -4.26 10.58 -8.94
CA SER A 85 -4.41 12.03 -9.03
C SER A 85 -5.73 12.47 -9.66
N HIS A 86 -6.27 11.66 -10.57
CA HIS A 86 -7.49 11.94 -11.32
C HIS A 86 -8.77 11.53 -10.58
N TYR A 87 -8.66 10.81 -9.46
CA TYR A 87 -9.82 10.32 -8.69
C TYR A 87 -10.00 11.06 -7.37
N THR A 88 -11.26 11.31 -7.01
CA THR A 88 -11.66 11.74 -5.67
C THR A 88 -11.75 10.51 -4.76
N ILE A 89 -10.79 10.36 -3.85
CA ILE A 89 -10.70 9.19 -2.97
C ILE A 89 -11.18 9.56 -1.57
N THR A 90 -12.23 8.88 -1.11
CA THR A 90 -12.73 8.98 0.27
C THR A 90 -12.48 7.66 0.98
N TRP A 91 -11.86 7.71 2.17
CA TRP A 91 -11.74 6.50 2.98
C TRP A 91 -13.09 6.17 3.63
N ASN A 92 -13.71 5.07 3.21
CA ASN A 92 -14.95 4.60 3.81
C ASN A 92 -14.62 3.94 5.17
N GLN A 93 -14.49 4.75 6.24
CA GLN A 93 -14.45 4.24 7.60
C GLN A 93 -15.80 3.57 7.92
N TYR A 94 -15.78 2.29 8.28
CA TYR A 94 -16.92 1.66 8.91
C TYR A 94 -17.22 2.39 10.22
N ASN A 95 -18.27 3.20 10.25
CA ASN A 95 -18.74 3.86 11.45
C ASN A 95 -19.73 2.92 12.15
N TYR A 96 -19.32 2.32 13.27
CA TYR A 96 -20.25 1.62 14.17
C TYR A 96 -20.77 2.62 15.19
N THR A 97 -22.06 2.94 15.10
CA THR A 97 -22.77 3.64 16.16
C THR A 97 -23.20 2.62 17.21
N LEU A 98 -22.42 2.49 18.28
CA LEU A 98 -22.80 1.62 19.40
C LEU A 98 -24.00 2.24 20.12
N PRO A 99 -25.16 1.57 20.19
CA PRO A 99 -26.28 2.05 20.98
C PRO A 99 -25.94 1.91 22.47
N VAL A 100 -25.78 3.04 23.16
CA VAL A 100 -25.59 3.05 24.61
C VAL A 100 -26.95 2.90 25.28
N ILE A 101 -27.22 1.73 25.85
CA ILE A 101 -28.37 1.52 26.74
C ILE A 101 -27.94 2.00 28.13
N MET A 102 -28.41 3.17 28.55
CA MET A 102 -28.25 3.60 29.94
C MET A 102 -29.15 2.72 30.80
N LYS A 103 -28.56 1.80 31.58
CA LYS A 103 -29.28 1.08 32.62
C LYS A 103 -29.63 2.10 33.71
N THR A 104 -30.88 2.54 33.74
CA THR A 104 -31.43 3.28 34.89
C THR A 104 -31.24 2.42 36.12
N LEU A 105 -30.50 2.92 37.11
CA LEU A 105 -30.44 2.31 38.43
C LEU A 105 -31.86 2.28 38.99
N PRO A 106 -32.33 1.17 39.60
CA PRO A 106 -33.60 1.18 40.30
C PRO A 106 -33.50 2.18 41.45
N GLU A 107 -34.24 3.28 41.34
CA GLU A 107 -34.48 4.17 42.48
C GLU A 107 -35.15 3.34 43.58
N GLY A 108 -34.66 3.50 44.80
CA GLY A 108 -35.02 2.68 45.94
C GLY A 108 -36.53 2.60 46.13
N GLY A 109 -37.04 1.37 46.21
CA GLY A 109 -38.33 1.11 46.84
C GLY A 109 -38.20 1.33 48.34
N GLN A 110 -38.60 2.52 48.78
CA GLN A 110 -39.14 2.70 50.13
C GLN A 110 -40.61 2.30 50.07
N GLU A 111 -40.97 1.25 50.80
CA GLU A 111 -42.20 1.13 51.60
C GLU A 111 -42.02 0.00 52.62
#